data_AF-A0A2N1MMA8-F1
#
_entry.id   AF-A0A2N1MMA8-F1
#
_cell.length_a   1.000
_cell.length_b   1.000
_cell.length_c   1.000
_cell.angle_alpha   90.00
_cell.angle_beta   90.00
_cell.angle_gamma   90.00
#
_symmetry.space_group_name_H-M   'P 1'
#
loop_
_entity.id
_entity.type
_entity.pdbx_description
1 polymer ?
#
loop_
_entity_poly.entity_id
_entity_poly.type
_entity_poly.pdbx_seq_one_letter_code
_entity_poly.pdbx_strand_id
1 'polypeptide(L)'
;MELLNEVFEQLNGLESIHIYLCYSVNNFIQQIIHITKPFKLKSLFINNNYNDNELLQLLFQKSGKYLENISLRPCMTNMSKQILLESIRKYCVKFKFFESMGSHNIDNFQLILDSIKNFKQSLNYLSIENLSYFNEYAICPPIFMQIFIFLGMHHVNFVVESYTIAI
;
A
#
# COMPACT_ATOMS: atom_id res chain seq x y z
N MET A 1 7.70 -27.57 5.97
CA MET A 1 8.99 -27.10 5.42
C MET A 1 8.69 -25.79 4.71
N GLU A 2 9.10 -24.66 5.29
CA GLU A 2 8.77 -23.33 4.78
C GLU A 2 9.77 -22.96 3.68
N LEU A 3 9.35 -23.12 2.43
CA LEU A 3 10.14 -22.84 1.22
C LEU A 3 10.84 -21.47 1.28
N LEU A 4 10.20 -20.46 1.89
CA LEU A 4 10.77 -19.12 1.99
C LEU A 4 11.98 -19.05 2.94
N ASN A 5 11.96 -19.77 4.07
CA ASN A 5 13.10 -19.77 4.99
C ASN A 5 14.34 -20.38 4.33
N GLU A 6 14.17 -21.47 3.59
CA GLU A 6 15.27 -22.10 2.85
C GLU A 6 15.86 -21.15 1.80
N VAL A 7 15.01 -20.45 1.06
CA VAL A 7 15.44 -19.43 0.09
C VAL A 7 16.23 -18.32 0.79
N PHE A 8 15.78 -17.80 1.93
CA PHE A 8 16.50 -16.74 2.64
C PHE A 8 17.83 -17.21 3.25
N GLU A 9 17.89 -18.44 3.76
CA GLU A 9 19.13 -19.01 4.25
C GLU A 9 20.18 -19.09 3.14
N GLN A 10 19.78 -19.51 1.93
CA GLN A 10 20.67 -19.61 0.77
C GLN A 10 21.08 -18.25 0.18
N LEU A 11 20.22 -17.22 0.28
CA LEU A 11 20.50 -15.89 -0.25
C LEU A 11 21.45 -15.11 0.67
N ASN A 12 22.73 -15.13 0.36
CA ASN A 12 23.75 -14.28 1.00
C ASN A 12 23.86 -12.94 0.25
N GLY A 13 23.80 -11.83 0.98
CA GLY A 13 24.00 -10.49 0.41
C GLY A 13 22.76 -9.81 -0.19
N LEU A 14 21.55 -10.31 0.10
CA LEU A 14 20.32 -9.69 -0.38
C LEU A 14 20.16 -8.27 0.20
N GLU A 15 20.16 -7.26 -0.66
CA GLU A 15 20.09 -5.86 -0.21
C GLU A 15 18.68 -5.47 0.23
N SER A 16 17.65 -5.89 -0.54
CA SER A 16 16.26 -5.62 -0.22
C SER A 16 15.28 -6.60 -0.87
N ILE A 17 14.07 -6.59 -0.33
CA ILE A 17 12.94 -7.41 -0.75
C ILE A 17 11.79 -6.50 -1.11
N HIS A 18 11.08 -6.89 -2.16
CA HIS A 18 9.92 -6.20 -2.67
C HIS A 18 8.81 -7.23 -2.92
N ILE A 19 7.66 -7.03 -2.29
CA ILE A 19 6.52 -7.93 -2.41
C ILE A 19 5.47 -7.25 -3.28
N TYR A 20 5.15 -7.88 -4.40
CA TYR A 20 4.11 -7.42 -5.33
C TYR A 20 3.07 -8.52 -5.53
N LEU A 21 1.78 -8.13 -5.52
CA LEU A 21 0.65 -8.96 -5.95
C LEU A 21 0.62 -10.37 -5.31
N CYS A 22 0.93 -10.48 -4.02
CA CYS A 22 0.89 -11.77 -3.33
C CYS A 22 -0.56 -12.20 -3.11
N TYR A 23 -0.98 -13.34 -3.69
CA TYR A 23 -2.35 -13.86 -3.52
C TYR A 23 -2.54 -14.61 -2.20
N SER A 24 -1.45 -15.18 -1.65
CA SER A 24 -1.42 -15.90 -0.37
C SER A 24 -0.72 -15.08 0.71
N VAL A 25 -1.15 -13.83 0.87
CA VAL A 25 -0.51 -12.81 1.71
C VAL A 25 -0.27 -13.33 3.13
N ASN A 26 -1.27 -13.93 3.78
CA ASN A 26 -1.13 -14.35 5.17
C ASN A 26 -0.02 -15.40 5.35
N ASN A 27 -0.06 -16.48 4.57
CA ASN A 27 0.98 -17.53 4.64
C ASN A 27 2.37 -16.98 4.34
N PHE A 28 2.46 -16.01 3.43
CA PHE A 28 3.70 -15.38 3.07
C PHE A 28 4.23 -14.45 4.18
N ILE A 29 3.35 -13.63 4.77
CA ILE A 29 3.71 -12.78 5.92
C ILE A 29 4.10 -13.65 7.11
N GLN A 30 3.38 -14.73 7.39
CA GLN A 30 3.71 -15.68 8.45
C GLN A 30 5.15 -16.20 8.28
N GLN A 31 5.53 -16.62 7.08
CA GLN A 31 6.92 -17.03 6.84
C GLN A 31 7.89 -15.86 7.09
N ILE A 32 7.62 -14.67 6.52
CA ILE A 32 8.48 -13.49 6.69
C ILE A 32 8.72 -13.11 8.13
N ILE A 33 7.69 -13.14 8.99
CA ILE A 33 7.86 -12.74 10.39
C ILE A 33 8.77 -13.72 11.15
N HIS A 34 8.83 -15.00 10.75
CA HIS A 34 9.67 -16.02 11.37
C HIS A 34 11.11 -16.06 10.83
N ILE A 35 11.40 -15.39 9.71
CA ILE A 35 12.78 -15.29 9.20
C ILE A 35 13.67 -14.58 10.23
N THR A 36 14.68 -15.30 10.72
CA THR A 36 15.64 -14.79 11.71
C THR A 36 16.80 -14.05 11.06
N LYS A 37 17.17 -14.45 9.83
CA LYS A 37 18.22 -13.79 9.05
C LYS A 37 17.86 -12.33 8.79
N PRO A 38 18.78 -11.37 8.98
CA PRO A 38 18.49 -9.97 8.71
C PRO A 38 18.15 -9.72 7.23
N PHE A 39 17.02 -9.05 6.98
CA PHE A 39 16.62 -8.59 5.66
C PHE A 39 16.00 -7.19 5.72
N LYS A 40 15.85 -6.56 4.55
CA LYS A 40 15.19 -5.26 4.40
C LYS A 40 14.02 -5.37 3.45
N LEU A 41 12.80 -5.35 3.95
CA LEU A 41 11.61 -5.25 3.11
C LEU A 41 11.38 -3.76 2.78
N LYS A 42 11.60 -3.39 1.51
CA LYS A 42 11.45 -2.00 1.03
C LYS A 42 10.07 -1.73 0.41
N SER A 43 9.40 -2.75 -0.09
CA SER A 43 8.12 -2.58 -0.81
C SER A 43 7.11 -3.66 -0.44
N LEU A 44 5.88 -3.23 -0.15
CA LEU A 44 4.77 -4.10 0.23
C LEU A 44 3.50 -3.70 -0.50
N PHE A 45 3.16 -4.48 -1.52
CA PHE A 45 1.95 -4.31 -2.33
C PHE A 45 1.05 -5.53 -2.12
N ILE A 46 0.09 -5.40 -1.20
CA ILE A 46 -0.80 -6.46 -0.73
C ILE A 46 -1.96 -6.62 -1.70
N ASN A 47 -2.31 -7.84 -2.13
CA ASN A 47 -3.47 -8.11 -2.98
C ASN A 47 -4.76 -8.38 -2.16
N ASN A 48 -5.87 -8.56 -2.86
CA ASN A 48 -7.27 -8.57 -2.38
C ASN A 48 -7.65 -9.62 -1.32
N ASN A 49 -6.76 -10.55 -0.94
CA ASN A 49 -7.11 -11.72 -0.12
C ASN A 49 -6.59 -11.63 1.33
N TYR A 50 -6.12 -10.46 1.77
CA TYR A 50 -5.63 -10.28 3.12
C TYR A 50 -6.79 -10.01 4.10
N ASN A 51 -6.81 -10.73 5.22
CA ASN A 51 -7.88 -10.64 6.22
C ASN A 51 -7.40 -10.72 7.69
N ASP A 52 -6.08 -10.73 7.94
CA ASP A 52 -5.52 -10.94 9.29
C ASP A 52 -4.76 -9.72 9.81
N ASN A 53 -5.51 -8.77 10.38
CA ASN A 53 -5.05 -7.48 10.90
C ASN A 53 -3.86 -7.56 11.89
N GLU A 54 -3.78 -8.61 12.70
CA GLU A 54 -2.70 -8.79 13.67
C GLU A 54 -1.39 -9.13 12.96
N LEU A 55 -1.46 -10.03 11.98
CA LEU A 55 -0.31 -10.49 11.22
C LEU A 55 0.38 -9.36 10.44
N LEU A 56 -0.38 -8.41 9.90
CA LEU A 56 0.19 -7.22 9.26
C LEU A 56 0.85 -6.28 10.25
N GLN A 57 0.27 -6.09 11.44
CA GLN A 57 0.92 -5.27 12.47
C GLN A 57 2.28 -5.86 12.86
N LEU A 58 2.37 -7.20 13.00
CA LEU A 58 3.64 -7.89 13.24
C LEU A 58 4.64 -7.69 12.10
N LEU A 59 4.19 -7.74 10.85
CA LEU A 59 5.04 -7.44 9.69
C LEU A 59 5.60 -6.02 9.76
N PHE A 60 4.75 -5.03 10.06
CA PHE A 60 5.17 -3.64 10.18
C PHE A 60 6.12 -3.40 11.36
N GLN A 61 5.90 -4.05 12.49
CA GLN A 61 6.84 -4.00 13.62
C GLN A 61 8.22 -4.52 13.22
N LYS A 62 8.28 -5.63 12.48
CA LYS A 62 9.54 -6.24 12.05
C LYS A 62 10.25 -5.44 10.96
N SER A 63 9.49 -4.95 9.97
CA SER A 63 10.02 -4.45 8.70
C SER A 63 9.82 -2.96 8.46
N GLY A 64 8.97 -2.29 9.23
CA GLY A 64 8.50 -0.92 8.97
C GLY A 64 9.63 0.08 8.78
N LYS A 65 10.70 0.00 9.58
CA LYS A 65 11.86 0.91 9.47
C LYS A 65 12.56 0.90 8.10
N TYR A 66 12.30 -0.10 7.27
CA TYR A 66 12.86 -0.22 5.92
C TYR A 66 11.81 -0.01 4.81
N LEU A 67 10.52 0.01 5.15
CA LEU A 67 9.46 0.15 4.15
C LEU A 67 9.44 1.57 3.58
N GLU A 68 9.49 1.64 2.25
CA GLU A 68 9.50 2.88 1.48
C GLU A 68 8.23 3.00 0.62
N ASN A 69 7.73 1.86 0.10
CA ASN A 69 6.64 1.82 -0.88
C ASN A 69 5.52 0.88 -0.41
N ILE A 70 4.28 1.38 -0.31
CA ILE A 70 3.14 0.61 0.22
C ILE A 70 1.89 0.87 -0.62
N SER A 71 1.07 -0.15 -0.84
CA SER A 71 -0.23 -0.01 -1.51
C SER A 71 -1.45 -0.30 -0.62
N LEU A 72 -2.51 0.50 -0.73
CA LEU A 72 -3.88 0.19 -0.32
C LEU A 72 -4.70 -0.34 -1.50
N ARG A 73 -5.33 -1.50 -1.34
CA ARG A 73 -6.18 -2.13 -2.36
C ARG A 73 -7.68 -1.96 -2.05
N PRO A 74 -8.55 -1.97 -3.07
CA PRO A 74 -9.96 -1.62 -2.93
C PRO A 74 -10.73 -2.61 -2.05
N CYS A 75 -10.38 -3.90 -2.12
CA CYS A 75 -11.08 -5.00 -1.44
C CYS A 75 -10.82 -5.09 0.07
N MET A 76 -9.89 -4.30 0.62
CA MET A 76 -9.71 -4.23 2.08
C MET A 76 -10.95 -3.60 2.75
N THR A 77 -11.35 -4.12 3.91
CA THR A 77 -12.38 -3.48 4.73
C THR A 77 -11.90 -2.11 5.24
N ASN A 78 -12.82 -1.18 5.51
CA ASN A 78 -12.46 0.14 6.06
C ASN A 78 -11.64 0.02 7.37
N MET A 79 -11.97 -0.96 8.21
CA MET A 79 -11.21 -1.27 9.44
C MET A 79 -9.77 -1.70 9.13
N SER A 80 -9.57 -2.62 8.17
CA SER A 80 -8.23 -3.06 7.76
C SER A 80 -7.42 -1.91 7.15
N LYS A 81 -8.07 -1.01 6.39
CA LYS A 81 -7.42 0.20 5.84
C LYS A 81 -6.95 1.13 6.96
N GLN A 82 -7.78 1.39 7.97
CA GLN A 82 -7.40 2.21 9.12
C GLN A 82 -6.22 1.61 9.88
N ILE A 83 -6.25 0.31 10.18
CA ILE A 83 -5.15 -0.40 10.87
C ILE A 83 -3.85 -0.32 10.07
N LEU A 84 -3.92 -0.46 8.74
CA LEU A 84 -2.76 -0.31 7.86
C LEU A 84 -2.20 1.12 7.95
N LEU A 85 -3.05 2.15 7.86
CA LEU A 85 -2.62 3.55 7.97
C LEU A 85 -1.97 3.87 9.31
N GLU A 86 -2.54 3.38 10.42
CA GLU A 86 -1.94 3.52 11.75
C GLU A 86 -0.59 2.82 11.85
N SER A 87 -0.46 1.63 11.25
CA SER A 87 0.79 0.87 11.21
C SER A 87 1.86 1.58 10.39
N ILE A 88 1.50 2.17 9.23
CA ILE A 88 2.40 2.97 8.42
C ILE A 88 2.93 4.14 9.25
N ARG A 89 2.04 4.91 9.86
CA ARG A 89 2.40 6.07 10.69
C ARG A 89 3.33 5.68 11.84
N LYS A 90 3.07 4.55 12.48
CA LYS A 90 3.79 4.11 13.67
C LYS A 90 5.17 3.55 13.35
N TYR A 91 5.31 2.77 12.27
CA TYR A 91 6.51 1.96 12.04
C TYR A 91 7.33 2.37 10.82
N CYS A 92 6.76 3.09 9.84
CA CYS A 92 7.39 3.32 8.55
C CYS A 92 8.08 4.68 8.42
N VAL A 93 9.25 4.81 9.05
CA VAL A 93 10.01 6.08 9.06
C VAL A 93 10.61 6.49 7.71
N LYS A 94 10.69 5.57 6.74
CA LYS A 94 11.22 5.82 5.37
C LYS A 94 10.12 5.84 4.30
N PHE A 95 8.86 5.80 4.72
CA PHE A 95 7.72 5.78 3.83
C PHE A 95 7.74 7.01 2.92
N LYS A 96 7.69 6.79 1.61
CA LYS A 96 7.78 7.86 0.60
C LYS A 96 6.88 7.65 -0.62
N PHE A 97 6.46 6.42 -0.90
CA PHE A 97 5.54 6.09 -1.98
C PHE A 97 4.28 5.42 -1.44
N PHE A 98 3.14 5.94 -1.85
CA PHE A 98 1.85 5.36 -1.55
C PHE A 98 1.06 5.13 -2.83
N GLU A 99 0.59 3.91 -3.01
CA GLU A 99 -0.41 3.59 -4.02
C GLU A 99 -1.75 3.39 -3.32
N SER A 100 -2.79 4.06 -3.77
CA SER A 100 -4.15 3.77 -3.35
C SER A 100 -5.02 3.47 -4.55
N MET A 101 -5.57 2.27 -4.56
CA MET A 101 -6.55 1.88 -5.56
C MET A 101 -7.94 2.22 -5.04
N GLY A 102 -8.54 3.22 -5.68
CA GLY A 102 -9.90 3.66 -5.43
C GLY A 102 -10.91 2.55 -5.71
N SER A 103 -11.93 2.48 -4.86
CA SER A 103 -13.15 1.73 -5.16
C SER A 103 -14.32 2.71 -5.27
N HIS A 104 -15.43 2.26 -5.85
CA HIS A 104 -16.66 3.05 -6.05
C HIS A 104 -17.30 3.62 -4.78
N ASN A 105 -16.82 3.27 -3.58
CA ASN A 105 -17.35 3.77 -2.33
C ASN A 105 -16.68 5.09 -1.91
N ILE A 106 -17.50 6.11 -1.59
CA ILE A 106 -17.11 7.41 -1.07
C ILE A 106 -16.21 7.32 0.18
N ASP A 107 -16.39 6.29 1.01
CA ASP A 107 -15.57 6.04 2.20
C ASP A 107 -14.09 5.83 1.85
N ASN A 108 -13.80 5.20 0.71
CA ASN A 108 -12.44 4.96 0.26
C ASN A 108 -11.75 6.25 -0.16
N PHE A 109 -12.50 7.20 -0.72
CA PHE A 109 -11.96 8.52 -1.06
C PHE A 109 -11.63 9.33 0.18
N GLN A 110 -12.47 9.29 1.21
CA GLN A 110 -12.18 9.97 2.47
C GLN A 110 -10.91 9.41 3.12
N LEU A 111 -10.74 8.08 3.11
CA LEU A 111 -9.50 7.43 3.57
C LEU A 111 -8.27 7.86 2.77
N ILE A 112 -8.38 8.02 1.44
CA ILE A 112 -7.29 8.54 0.60
C ILE A 112 -6.92 9.97 1.02
N LEU A 113 -7.91 10.87 1.14
CA LEU A 113 -7.68 12.26 1.55
C LEU A 113 -7.02 12.34 2.93
N ASP A 114 -7.48 11.54 3.88
CA ASP A 114 -6.92 11.53 5.23
C ASP A 114 -5.52 10.91 5.26
N SER A 115 -5.24 9.92 4.40
CA SER A 115 -3.89 9.39 4.21
C SER A 115 -2.93 10.47 3.71
N ILE A 116 -3.33 11.25 2.72
CA ILE A 116 -2.48 12.30 2.17
C ILE A 116 -2.21 13.40 3.21
N LYS A 117 -3.23 13.80 3.97
CA LYS A 117 -3.05 14.75 5.09
C LYS A 117 -2.06 14.21 6.12
N ASN A 118 -2.22 12.94 6.50
CA ASN A 118 -1.41 12.30 7.54
C ASN A 118 0.05 12.11 7.12
N PHE A 119 0.32 11.88 5.84
CA PHE A 119 1.66 11.58 5.33
C PHE A 119 2.27 12.68 4.47
N LYS A 120 1.66 13.86 4.40
CA LYS A 120 2.09 15.00 3.57
C LYS A 120 3.59 15.31 3.64
N GLN A 121 4.20 15.17 4.82
CA GLN A 121 5.61 15.53 5.04
C GLN A 121 6.60 14.40 4.70
N SER A 122 6.13 13.16 4.66
CA SER A 122 6.95 11.98 4.36
C SER A 122 6.78 11.48 2.92
N LEU A 123 5.63 11.75 2.31
CA LEU A 123 5.28 11.28 0.98
C LEU A 123 6.00 12.09 -0.11
N ASN A 124 6.71 11.39 -0.99
CA ASN A 124 7.31 11.96 -2.21
C ASN A 124 6.44 11.65 -3.44
N TYR A 125 5.75 10.52 -3.43
CA TYR A 125 5.00 10.00 -4.56
C TYR A 125 3.65 9.45 -4.11
N LEU A 126 2.60 9.84 -4.83
CA LEU A 126 1.26 9.32 -4.67
C LEU A 126 0.76 8.78 -6.01
N SER A 127 0.37 7.51 -6.02
CA SER A 127 -0.41 6.91 -7.10
C SER A 127 -1.84 6.71 -6.61
N ILE A 128 -2.82 7.22 -7.37
CA ILE A 128 -4.23 6.95 -7.15
C ILE A 128 -4.77 6.32 -8.42
N GLU A 129 -5.18 5.05 -8.34
CA GLU A 129 -5.84 4.38 -9.46
C GLU A 129 -7.35 4.43 -9.26
N ASN A 130 -8.10 4.75 -10.32
CA ASN A 130 -9.55 4.65 -10.32
C ASN A 130 -9.97 3.41 -11.11
N LEU A 131 -10.46 2.38 -10.42
CA LEU A 131 -10.91 1.13 -11.04
C LEU A 131 -12.35 1.23 -11.59
N SER A 132 -12.72 2.35 -12.22
CA SER A 132 -14.08 2.63 -12.70
C SER A 132 -14.56 1.75 -13.88
N TYR A 133 -13.93 0.61 -14.13
CA TYR A 133 -14.12 -0.21 -15.34
C TYR A 133 -15.40 -1.04 -15.39
N PHE A 134 -16.23 -1.07 -14.33
CA PHE A 134 -17.33 -2.05 -14.25
C PHE A 134 -18.75 -1.49 -14.09
N ASN A 135 -18.96 -0.18 -14.06
CA ASN A 135 -20.31 0.40 -14.05
C ASN A 135 -20.34 1.71 -14.84
N GLU A 136 -21.37 1.90 -15.67
CA GLU A 136 -21.64 3.10 -16.51
C GLU A 136 -21.76 4.42 -15.73
N TYR A 137 -21.59 4.39 -14.40
CA TYR A 137 -21.51 5.56 -13.54
C TYR A 137 -20.05 5.84 -13.21
N ALA A 138 -19.38 6.54 -14.13
CA ALA A 138 -18.07 7.13 -13.89
C ALA A 138 -18.09 7.87 -12.54
N ILE A 139 -17.18 7.52 -11.64
CA ILE A 139 -17.06 8.25 -10.37
C ILE A 139 -16.70 9.70 -10.72
N CYS A 140 -17.59 10.57 -10.26
CA CYS A 140 -17.75 11.98 -10.51
C CYS A 140 -16.43 12.78 -10.74
N PRO A 141 -16.25 13.45 -11.89
CA PRO A 141 -15.22 14.47 -12.13
C PRO A 141 -15.03 15.53 -11.00
N PRO A 142 -16.08 15.94 -10.25
CA PRO A 142 -15.95 16.82 -9.09
C PRO A 142 -15.03 16.32 -7.97
N ILE A 143 -14.90 15.01 -7.74
CA ILE A 143 -14.08 14.47 -6.65
C ILE A 143 -12.60 14.48 -7.04
N PHE A 144 -12.31 14.17 -8.30
CA PHE A 144 -10.97 14.31 -8.86
C PHE A 144 -10.51 15.78 -8.80
N MET A 145 -11.41 16.71 -9.12
CA MET A 145 -11.20 18.15 -8.95
C MET A 145 -10.98 18.55 -7.48
N GLN A 146 -11.69 17.95 -6.52
CA GLN A 146 -11.47 18.19 -5.09
C GLN A 146 -10.10 17.71 -4.61
N ILE A 147 -9.59 16.58 -5.11
CA ILE A 147 -8.23 16.11 -4.83
C ILE A 147 -7.22 17.14 -5.34
N PHE A 148 -7.33 17.60 -6.59
CA PHE A 148 -6.43 18.64 -7.12
C PHE A 148 -6.52 19.98 -6.37
N ILE A 149 -7.71 20.42 -5.96
CA ILE A 149 -7.91 21.65 -5.18
C ILE A 149 -7.35 21.51 -3.76
N PHE A 150 -7.51 20.34 -3.12
CA PHE A 150 -7.00 20.08 -1.77
C PHE A 150 -5.46 19.96 -1.74
N LEU A 151 -4.86 19.53 -2.85
CA LEU A 151 -3.44 19.21 -2.96
C LEU A 151 -2.60 20.34 -3.57
N GLY A 152 -2.72 21.57 -3.09
CA GLY A 152 -1.73 22.64 -3.30
C GLY A 152 -0.33 22.30 -2.73
N MET A 153 0.22 21.15 -3.10
CA MET A 153 1.42 20.51 -2.59
C MET A 153 2.52 20.64 -3.64
N HIS A 154 3.46 21.57 -3.43
CA HIS A 154 4.58 21.82 -4.35
C HIS A 154 5.68 20.75 -4.33
N HIS A 155 5.52 19.64 -3.60
CA HIS A 155 6.60 18.67 -3.32
C HIS A 155 6.27 17.20 -3.59
N VAL A 156 5.06 16.87 -4.05
CA VAL A 156 4.66 15.48 -4.34
C VAL A 156 4.50 15.31 -5.84
N ASN A 157 5.21 14.32 -6.40
CA ASN A 157 5.03 13.93 -7.78
C ASN A 157 3.82 12.98 -7.87
N PHE A 158 2.90 13.28 -8.78
CA PHE A 158 1.68 12.51 -9.00
C PHE A 158 1.79 11.70 -10.28
N VAL A 159 1.36 10.44 -10.20
CA VAL A 159 1.06 9.63 -11.39
C VAL A 159 -0.43 9.30 -11.33
N VAL A 160 -1.18 9.78 -12.32
CA VAL A 160 -2.57 9.40 -12.54
C VAL A 160 -2.58 8.46 -13.74
N GLU A 161 -2.75 7.17 -13.50
CA GLU A 161 -2.99 6.20 -14.56
C GLU A 161 -4.50 6.06 -14.76
N SER A 162 -5.02 6.76 -15.76
CA SER A 162 -6.36 6.52 -16.32
C SER A 162 -6.15 5.93 -17.71
N TYR A 163 -6.07 4.60 -17.82
CA TYR A 163 -6.07 3.94 -19.13
C TYR A 163 -7.45 4.14 -19.78
N THR A 164 -7.58 5.22 -20.56
CA THR A 164 -8.74 5.42 -21.42
C THR A 164 -8.50 4.59 -22.68
N ILE A 165 -9.18 3.43 -22.80
CA ILE A 165 -9.31 2.77 -24.10
C ILE A 165 -10.39 3.56 -24.85
N ALA A 166 -9.97 4.34 -25.84
CA ALA A 166 -10.86 4.86 -26.87
C ALA A 166 -11.15 3.75 -27.88
N ILE A 167 -12.41 3.62 -28.29
CA ILE A 167 -12.78 3.09 -29.62
C ILE A 167 -13.18 4.30 -30.45
#